data_AF-A0A9N8HPE4-F1
#
_entry.id   AF-A0A9N8HPE4-F1
#
_cell.length_a   1.000
_cell.length_b   1.000
_cell.length_c   1.000
_cell.angle_alpha   90.00
_cell.angle_beta   90.00
_cell.angle_gamma   90.00
#
_symmetry.space_group_name_H-M   'P 1'
#
loop_
_entity.id
_entity.type
_entity.pdbx_description
1 polymer ?
#
loop_
_entity_poly.entity_id
_entity_poly.type
_entity_poly.pdbx_seq_one_letter_code
_entity_poly.pdbx_strand_id
1 'polypeptide(L)'
;MMKFLLACLLASATMAIDISSDSRAGKRILSKARSVQDGRHLDEGYYTTWMTKYSMKFDGCHSVPQFEREEGMRSVLLAKFKLCPGTDCSKCRNAGEYIVEMRDFVEAYQEAQQTLNEYACETQMESCQYQCENGMYQYQDDANGQQNNYNNNNNNNNNNGDDGDYCYYQCMSDNNMSYCDNDNNNGGNGDMNMDEMMECRALGGDNNNNNNNNNYQYNANSNYQVYYVGAYCTSGGVYIDTFTDSSCTNKAPKGTYEKYSGGYSLPTDNMVGTDCISCEAPAENDGNNNNNNNNNNNNNNNNNNNYYQAEVFEVCEKLYEDAGKCEKNMDVTYKNNGACELMHGTLARLDAAYHGRGRAAVGLAWFFGISVAALGGYIFYLHTKVLTRQQINLLPPLGGSHA
;
A
#
# COMPACT_ATOMS: atom_id res chain seq x y z
N MET A 1 2.33 18.49 -57.10
CA MET A 1 2.10 19.81 -56.45
C MET A 1 0.63 19.89 -56.05
N MET A 2 0.34 20.52 -54.89
CA MET A 2 -0.96 20.68 -54.19
C MET A 2 -1.37 19.42 -53.40
N LYS A 3 -1.10 19.26 -52.09
CA LYS A 3 -1.45 20.05 -50.88
C LYS A 3 -2.95 20.36 -50.76
N PHE A 4 -3.68 19.49 -50.08
CA PHE A 4 -4.90 19.84 -49.35
C PHE A 4 -4.77 19.30 -47.91
N LEU A 5 -4.64 20.25 -46.98
CA LEU A 5 -4.68 20.07 -45.53
C LEU A 5 -6.15 19.96 -45.12
N LEU A 6 -6.54 18.84 -44.53
CA LEU A 6 -7.81 18.69 -43.84
C LEU A 6 -7.54 18.97 -42.35
N ALA A 7 -7.91 20.17 -41.89
CA ALA A 7 -7.86 20.53 -40.49
C ALA A 7 -9.13 20.04 -39.81
N CYS A 8 -9.00 19.07 -38.90
CA CYS A 8 -10.08 18.60 -38.04
C CYS A 8 -10.27 19.61 -36.91
N LEU A 9 -11.40 20.33 -36.92
CA LEU A 9 -11.88 21.10 -35.78
C LEU A 9 -12.42 20.11 -34.74
N LEU A 10 -11.70 19.91 -33.64
CA LEU A 10 -12.25 19.30 -32.43
C LEU A 10 -12.95 20.40 -31.63
N ALA A 11 -14.28 20.40 -31.65
CA ALA A 11 -15.09 21.16 -30.72
C ALA A 11 -15.27 20.31 -29.46
N SER A 12 -14.61 20.69 -28.37
CA SER A 12 -14.85 20.15 -27.04
C SER A 12 -16.20 20.66 -26.53
N ALA A 13 -17.22 19.80 -26.57
CA ALA A 13 -18.48 20.03 -25.87
C ALA A 13 -18.28 19.63 -24.40
N THR A 14 -18.13 20.62 -23.52
CA THR A 14 -18.24 20.42 -22.07
C THR A 14 -19.73 20.30 -21.74
N MET A 15 -20.20 19.09 -21.45
CA MET A 15 -21.53 18.83 -20.92
C MET A 15 -21.42 18.64 -19.42
N ALA A 16 -22.33 19.29 -18.67
CA ALA A 16 -22.41 19.18 -17.22
C ALA A 16 -22.82 17.74 -16.85
N ILE A 17 -22.06 17.15 -15.92
CA ILE A 17 -22.27 15.84 -15.34
C ILE A 17 -23.01 16.07 -14.01
N ASP A 18 -24.11 15.36 -13.75
CA ASP A 18 -24.91 15.52 -12.54
C ASP A 18 -24.78 14.25 -11.68
N ILE A 19 -23.87 14.28 -10.70
CA ILE A 19 -23.72 13.20 -9.72
C ILE A 19 -24.89 13.28 -8.75
N SER A 20 -25.78 12.30 -8.82
CA SER A 20 -26.94 12.24 -7.92
C SER A 20 -26.49 12.19 -6.46
N SER A 21 -27.04 13.05 -5.60
CA SER A 21 -26.81 13.05 -4.14
C SER A 21 -27.25 11.75 -3.44
N ASP A 22 -28.03 10.92 -4.14
CA ASP A 22 -28.47 9.61 -3.67
C ASP A 22 -27.56 8.45 -4.12
N SER A 23 -26.60 8.72 -5.02
CA SER A 23 -25.58 7.75 -5.44
C SER A 23 -24.66 7.37 -4.29
N ARG A 24 -23.96 6.23 -4.40
CA ARG A 24 -23.07 5.75 -3.34
C ARG A 24 -21.88 6.69 -3.16
N ALA A 25 -21.27 7.19 -4.23
CA ALA A 25 -20.30 8.28 -4.11
C ALA A 25 -20.91 9.57 -3.61
N GLY A 26 -22.08 10.02 -4.11
CA GLY A 26 -22.74 11.23 -3.60
C GLY A 26 -22.98 11.18 -2.08
N LYS A 27 -23.42 10.03 -1.56
CA LYS A 27 -23.59 9.81 -0.11
C LYS A 27 -22.28 9.71 0.65
N ARG A 28 -21.22 9.14 0.05
CA ARG A 28 -19.89 9.01 0.68
C ARG A 28 -19.16 10.37 0.70
N ILE A 29 -19.28 11.15 -0.38
CA ILE A 29 -18.86 12.54 -0.51
C ILE A 29 -19.60 13.41 0.50
N LEU A 30 -20.94 13.35 0.58
CA LEU A 30 -21.72 14.09 1.57
C LEU A 30 -21.45 13.64 3.02
N SER A 31 -21.06 12.39 3.24
CA SER A 31 -20.61 11.92 4.58
C SER A 31 -19.20 12.39 4.95
N LYS A 32 -18.39 12.75 3.94
CA LYS A 32 -17.02 13.27 4.08
C LYS A 32 -16.94 14.81 3.97
N ALA A 33 -17.98 15.46 3.45
CA ALA A 33 -18.21 16.89 3.51
C ALA A 33 -18.44 17.28 4.98
N ARG A 34 -17.34 17.64 5.67
CA ARG A 34 -17.37 18.05 7.08
C ARG A 34 -18.44 19.11 7.29
N SER A 35 -19.36 18.87 8.23
CA SER A 35 -20.27 19.92 8.68
C SER A 35 -19.42 21.07 9.22
N VAL A 36 -19.62 22.29 8.69
CA VAL A 36 -19.05 23.53 9.23
C VAL A 36 -19.67 23.77 10.61
N GLN A 37 -19.12 23.13 11.64
CA GLN A 37 -19.57 23.29 13.02
C GLN A 37 -18.38 23.04 13.96
N ASP A 38 -17.58 24.09 14.21
CA ASP A 38 -17.57 24.80 15.51
C ASP A 38 -16.30 25.68 15.61
N GLY A 39 -16.44 26.95 15.18
CA GLY A 39 -15.75 28.19 15.59
C GLY A 39 -14.28 28.30 16.06
N ARG A 40 -13.40 27.28 16.07
CA ARG A 40 -12.01 27.41 16.60
C ARG A 40 -10.95 26.51 15.94
N HIS A 41 -10.97 26.33 14.63
CA HIS A 41 -9.81 25.84 13.88
C HIS A 41 -9.46 26.85 12.79
N LEU A 42 -8.21 27.32 12.82
CA LEU A 42 -7.62 28.11 11.76
C LEU A 42 -7.49 27.20 10.54
N ASP A 43 -8.14 27.55 9.43
CA ASP A 43 -7.96 27.08 8.04
C ASP A 43 -6.87 26.02 7.79
N GLU A 44 -7.12 24.76 8.17
CA GLU A 44 -6.22 23.63 7.90
C GLU A 44 -6.09 23.35 6.40
N GLY A 45 -7.19 23.52 5.64
CA GLY A 45 -7.22 23.24 4.20
C GLY A 45 -6.32 24.14 3.34
N TYR A 46 -5.89 25.32 3.81
CA TYR A 46 -5.01 26.19 3.01
C TYR A 46 -3.55 25.70 2.99
N TYR A 47 -3.12 24.96 4.02
CA TYR A 47 -1.71 24.56 4.16
C TYR A 47 -1.31 23.37 3.30
N THR A 48 -2.25 22.57 2.83
CA THR A 48 -2.00 21.34 2.06
C THR A 48 -2.33 21.46 0.58
N THR A 49 -3.02 22.52 0.12
CA THR A 49 -3.37 22.74 -1.30
C THR A 49 -2.21 22.64 -2.30
N TRP A 50 -0.97 22.88 -1.88
CA TRP A 50 0.21 22.70 -2.74
C TRP A 50 0.42 21.24 -3.16
N MET A 51 -0.09 20.28 -2.38
CA MET A 51 0.05 18.84 -2.60
C MET A 51 -0.73 18.35 -3.83
N THR A 52 -1.78 19.05 -4.26
CA THR A 52 -2.53 18.72 -5.48
C THR A 52 -1.64 18.66 -6.73
N LYS A 53 -0.51 19.37 -6.72
CA LYS A 53 0.46 19.36 -7.82
C LYS A 53 1.41 18.17 -7.78
N TYR A 54 1.21 17.23 -6.87
CA TYR A 54 2.09 16.10 -6.63
C TYR A 54 1.33 14.77 -6.73
N SER A 55 2.07 13.72 -7.04
CA SER A 55 1.61 12.35 -6.94
C SER A 55 2.47 11.58 -5.96
N MET A 56 1.84 10.74 -5.17
CA MET A 56 2.50 9.82 -4.27
C MET A 56 2.99 8.58 -5.03
N LYS A 57 4.22 8.17 -4.73
CA LYS A 57 4.85 6.97 -5.28
C LYS A 57 5.54 6.16 -4.20
N PHE A 58 5.29 4.86 -4.16
CA PHE A 58 6.13 3.94 -3.39
C PHE A 58 7.57 3.91 -3.95
N ASP A 59 8.56 4.19 -3.10
CA ASP A 59 10.00 4.18 -3.45
C ASP A 59 10.71 2.93 -2.94
N GLY A 60 10.24 2.37 -1.83
CA GLY A 60 10.81 1.18 -1.22
C GLY A 60 10.40 1.05 0.24
N CYS A 61 11.13 0.25 1.00
CA CYS A 61 10.83 -0.01 2.41
C CYS A 61 12.09 -0.38 3.18
N HIS A 62 11.96 -0.43 4.50
CA HIS A 62 13.00 -0.92 5.39
C HIS A 62 12.40 -1.78 6.51
N SER A 63 13.10 -2.85 6.88
CA SER A 63 12.79 -3.64 8.08
C SER A 63 13.68 -3.18 9.22
N VAL A 64 13.08 -2.76 10.33
CA VAL A 64 13.78 -2.30 11.52
C VAL A 64 13.50 -3.27 12.67
N PRO A 65 14.52 -3.96 13.23
CA PRO A 65 14.33 -4.78 14.41
C PRO A 65 14.04 -3.87 15.62
N GLN A 66 12.91 -4.11 16.27
CA GLN A 66 12.53 -3.52 17.54
C GLN A 66 12.59 -4.61 18.62
N PHE A 67 13.17 -4.27 19.77
CA PHE A 67 13.20 -5.16 20.92
C PHE A 67 12.06 -4.77 21.87
N GLU A 68 11.07 -5.64 21.99
CA GLU A 68 10.02 -5.51 22.99
C GLU A 68 10.38 -6.33 24.22
N ARG A 69 10.15 -5.74 25.40
CA ARG A 69 10.56 -6.35 26.67
C ARG A 69 9.89 -7.69 26.95
N GLU A 70 8.70 -7.91 26.39
CA GLU A 70 7.84 -9.06 26.72
C GLU A 70 7.77 -10.11 25.61
N GLU A 71 7.84 -9.69 24.34
CA GLU A 71 7.67 -10.59 23.19
C GLU A 71 8.96 -10.88 22.40
N GLY A 72 10.07 -10.24 22.79
CA GLY A 72 11.36 -10.43 22.15
C GLY A 72 11.59 -9.49 20.97
N MET A 73 12.33 -9.96 19.96
CA MET A 73 12.68 -9.15 18.80
C MET A 73 11.58 -9.25 17.75
N ARG A 74 10.90 -8.14 17.47
CA ARG A 74 9.96 -7.99 16.35
C ARG A 74 10.57 -7.13 15.27
N SER A 75 10.19 -7.33 14.02
CA SER A 75 10.57 -6.46 12.91
C SER A 75 9.41 -5.54 12.56
N VAL A 76 9.63 -4.22 12.59
CA VAL A 76 8.67 -3.24 12.07
C VAL A 76 9.07 -2.87 10.65
N LEU A 77 8.11 -2.98 9.73
CA LEU A 77 8.27 -2.56 8.34
C LEU A 77 7.92 -1.08 8.22
N LEU A 78 8.82 -0.33 7.57
CA LEU A 78 8.61 1.07 7.24
C LEU A 78 8.48 1.21 5.72
N ALA A 79 7.45 1.92 5.27
CA ALA A 79 7.28 2.29 3.88
C ALA A 79 8.00 3.59 3.60
N LYS A 80 8.78 3.62 2.53
CA LYS A 80 9.38 4.83 1.97
C LYS A 80 8.62 5.22 0.72
N PHE A 81 8.10 6.43 0.69
CA PHE A 81 7.40 6.98 -0.47
C PHE A 81 7.92 8.37 -0.84
N LYS A 82 7.57 8.80 -2.04
CA LYS A 82 7.97 10.08 -2.62
C LYS A 82 6.75 10.87 -3.08
N LEU A 83 6.77 12.18 -2.86
CA LEU A 83 5.84 13.10 -3.51
C LEU A 83 6.53 13.67 -4.75
N CYS A 84 6.12 13.20 -5.92
CA CYS A 84 6.68 13.57 -7.21
C CYS A 84 5.86 14.71 -7.83
N PRO A 85 6.49 15.76 -8.39
CA PRO A 85 5.76 16.84 -9.02
C PRO A 85 5.08 16.37 -10.32
N GLY A 86 3.79 16.69 -10.45
CA GLY A 86 2.91 16.29 -11.55
C GLY A 86 2.27 14.91 -11.36
N THR A 87 1.48 14.51 -12.36
CA THR A 87 0.82 13.19 -12.45
C THR A 87 1.79 12.09 -12.93
N ASP A 88 2.85 12.48 -13.64
CA ASP A 88 3.83 11.55 -14.20
C ASP A 88 5.01 11.30 -13.26
N CYS A 89 4.98 10.16 -12.57
CA CYS A 89 6.06 9.69 -11.70
C CYS A 89 7.36 9.24 -12.39
N SER A 90 7.48 9.51 -13.68
CA SER A 90 8.73 9.34 -14.42
C SER A 90 9.79 10.38 -14.02
N LYS A 91 9.40 11.51 -13.41
CA LYS A 91 10.29 12.64 -13.06
C LYS A 91 10.38 12.91 -11.55
N CYS A 92 10.53 11.88 -10.72
CA CYS A 92 10.69 12.02 -9.27
C CYS A 92 12.09 12.50 -8.79
N ARG A 93 12.83 13.30 -9.58
CA ARG A 93 14.20 13.72 -9.21
C ARG A 93 14.25 14.77 -8.09
N ASN A 94 13.28 15.66 -8.06
CA ASN A 94 13.16 16.74 -7.06
C ASN A 94 12.00 16.46 -6.09
N ALA A 95 11.76 15.18 -5.79
CA ALA A 95 10.69 14.76 -4.90
C ALA A 95 11.10 14.91 -3.43
N GLY A 96 10.12 15.16 -2.58
CA GLY A 96 10.27 14.95 -1.13
C GLY A 96 10.27 13.45 -0.84
N GLU A 97 11.07 13.03 0.13
CA GLU A 97 11.11 11.65 0.60
C GLU A 97 10.44 11.56 1.97
N TYR A 98 9.62 10.54 2.14
CA TYR A 98 8.75 10.34 3.30
C TYR A 98 8.87 8.91 3.79
N ILE A 99 8.74 8.72 5.10
CA ILE A 99 8.75 7.41 5.74
C ILE A 99 7.63 7.31 6.77
N VAL A 100 6.89 6.22 6.71
CA VAL A 100 5.76 5.93 7.59
C VAL A 100 5.76 4.44 7.92
N GLU A 101 4.97 4.01 8.90
CA GLU A 101 4.74 2.59 9.14
C GLU A 101 4.11 1.94 7.90
N MET A 102 4.59 0.74 7.54
CA MET A 102 4.12 0.08 6.32
C MET A 102 2.62 -0.25 6.37
N ARG A 103 2.09 -0.58 7.55
CA ARG A 103 0.66 -0.83 7.74
C ARG A 103 -0.17 0.37 7.30
N ASP A 104 0.12 1.54 7.87
CA ASP A 104 -0.59 2.78 7.58
C ASP A 104 -0.49 3.15 6.09
N PHE A 105 0.67 2.91 5.47
CA PHE A 105 0.86 3.15 4.04
C PHE A 105 0.02 2.23 3.16
N VAL A 106 -0.03 0.94 3.46
CA VAL A 106 -0.77 -0.06 2.68
C VAL A 106 -2.27 0.18 2.80
N GLU A 107 -2.76 0.41 4.03
CA GLU A 107 -4.17 0.75 4.29
C GLU A 107 -4.59 1.96 3.45
N ALA A 108 -3.83 3.05 3.57
CA ALA A 108 -4.13 4.28 2.85
C ALA A 108 -3.97 4.13 1.32
N TYR A 109 -2.98 3.37 0.84
CA TYR A 109 -2.82 3.06 -0.58
C TYR A 109 -4.00 2.26 -1.15
N GLN A 110 -4.47 1.25 -0.43
CA GLN A 110 -5.62 0.44 -0.84
C GLN A 110 -6.91 1.26 -0.82
N GLU A 111 -7.13 2.08 0.21
CA GLU A 111 -8.27 3.00 0.27
C GLU A 111 -8.24 3.98 -0.92
N ALA A 112 -7.06 4.52 -1.24
CA ALA A 112 -6.88 5.38 -2.39
C ALA A 112 -7.21 4.68 -3.71
N GLN A 113 -6.69 3.47 -3.91
CA GLN A 113 -6.92 2.70 -5.13
C GLN A 113 -8.39 2.31 -5.27
N GLN A 114 -9.05 1.90 -4.18
CA GLN A 114 -10.48 1.61 -4.18
C GLN A 114 -11.31 2.86 -4.54
N THR A 115 -10.96 4.01 -3.98
CA THR A 115 -11.66 5.27 -4.27
C THR A 115 -11.47 5.70 -5.71
N LEU A 116 -10.25 5.58 -6.26
CA LEU A 116 -9.97 5.88 -7.67
C LEU A 116 -10.70 4.92 -8.61
N ASN A 117 -10.75 3.64 -8.26
CA ASN A 117 -11.51 2.63 -9.00
C ASN A 117 -13.01 2.95 -8.96
N GLU A 118 -13.57 3.28 -7.80
CA GLU A 118 -14.99 3.66 -7.64
C GLU A 118 -15.32 4.90 -8.49
N TYR A 119 -14.50 5.94 -8.43
CA TYR A 119 -14.66 7.13 -9.27
C TYR A 119 -14.56 6.84 -10.77
N ALA A 120 -13.57 6.02 -11.17
CA ALA A 120 -13.42 5.59 -12.56
C ALA A 120 -14.66 4.85 -13.02
N CYS A 121 -15.15 3.89 -12.21
CA CYS A 121 -16.40 3.16 -12.44
C CYS A 121 -17.54 4.12 -12.70
N GLU A 122 -17.87 5.01 -11.76
CA GLU A 122 -19.02 5.90 -11.90
C GLU A 122 -18.93 6.79 -13.16
N THR A 123 -17.76 7.38 -13.42
CA THR A 123 -17.55 8.22 -14.60
C THR A 123 -17.78 7.45 -15.90
N GLN A 124 -17.30 6.21 -15.98
CA GLN A 124 -17.50 5.37 -17.15
C GLN A 124 -18.92 4.83 -17.26
N MET A 125 -19.56 4.52 -16.13
CA MET A 125 -20.94 4.06 -16.08
C MET A 125 -21.84 5.11 -16.71
N GLU A 126 -21.69 6.38 -16.33
CA GLU A 126 -22.43 7.49 -16.91
C GLU A 126 -22.12 7.67 -18.40
N SER A 127 -20.84 7.55 -18.80
CA SER A 127 -20.44 7.60 -20.20
C SER A 127 -21.11 6.49 -21.02
N CYS A 128 -21.11 5.26 -20.51
CA CYS A 128 -21.72 4.10 -21.17
C CYS A 128 -23.24 4.24 -21.24
N GLN A 129 -23.89 4.71 -20.17
CA GLN A 129 -25.33 4.99 -20.18
C GLN A 129 -25.68 5.99 -21.28
N TYR A 130 -24.95 7.11 -21.37
CA TYR A 130 -25.18 8.10 -22.42
C TYR A 130 -24.96 7.53 -23.83
N GLN A 131 -23.93 6.71 -24.04
CA GLN A 131 -23.67 6.08 -25.34
C GLN A 131 -24.78 5.10 -25.74
N CYS A 132 -25.33 4.36 -24.78
CA CYS A 132 -26.45 3.45 -24.99
C CYS A 132 -27.75 4.20 -25.30
N GLU A 133 -28.06 5.27 -24.56
CA GLU A 133 -29.23 6.12 -24.81
C GLU A 133 -29.19 6.78 -26.21
N ASN A 134 -27.99 7.07 -26.73
CA ASN A 134 -27.81 7.67 -28.05
C ASN A 134 -27.57 6.65 -29.18
N GLY A 135 -27.70 5.35 -28.91
CA GLY A 135 -27.61 4.29 -29.92
C GLY A 135 -26.23 4.15 -30.58
N MET A 136 -25.15 4.51 -29.87
CA MET A 136 -23.77 4.43 -30.41
C MET A 136 -23.20 3.02 -30.44
N TYR A 137 -23.71 2.10 -29.61
CA TYR A 137 -23.41 0.67 -29.71
C TYR A 137 -24.46 -0.01 -30.58
N GLN A 138 -24.07 -0.37 -31.81
CA GLN A 138 -24.90 -1.20 -32.67
C GLN A 138 -24.60 -2.68 -32.43
N TYR A 139 -25.66 -3.45 -32.25
CA TYR A 139 -25.62 -4.92 -32.22
C TYR A 139 -24.84 -5.43 -33.44
N GLN A 140 -23.82 -6.27 -33.23
CA GLN A 140 -23.25 -7.03 -34.33
C GLN A 140 -24.23 -8.13 -34.69
N ASP A 141 -24.81 -8.00 -35.89
CA ASP A 141 -25.72 -8.96 -36.49
C ASP A 141 -25.13 -10.39 -36.46
N ASP A 142 -25.90 -11.33 -35.90
CA ASP A 142 -25.67 -12.75 -36.11
C ASP A 142 -25.58 -13.06 -37.61
N ALA A 143 -24.77 -14.07 -37.96
CA ALA A 143 -24.43 -14.49 -39.32
C ALA A 143 -25.60 -14.93 -40.23
N ASN A 144 -26.85 -14.62 -39.89
CA ASN A 144 -28.06 -14.94 -40.64
C ASN A 144 -28.68 -13.77 -41.43
N GLY A 145 -28.02 -12.61 -41.51
CA GLY A 145 -28.31 -11.61 -42.54
C GLY A 145 -29.75 -11.09 -42.58
N GLN A 146 -30.45 -11.06 -41.44
CA GLN A 146 -31.70 -10.32 -41.31
C GLN A 146 -31.41 -8.97 -40.66
N GLN A 147 -31.33 -7.94 -41.51
CA GLN A 147 -31.26 -6.54 -41.09
C GLN A 147 -32.47 -6.20 -40.23
N ASN A 148 -32.31 -6.24 -38.90
CA ASN A 148 -33.19 -5.51 -38.00
C ASN A 148 -32.62 -4.11 -37.83
N ASN A 149 -32.98 -3.27 -38.81
CA ASN A 149 -32.71 -1.84 -38.78
C ASN A 149 -33.56 -1.20 -37.67
N TYR A 150 -33.08 -1.26 -36.43
CA TYR A 150 -33.64 -0.55 -35.27
C TYR A 150 -33.23 0.93 -35.24
N ASN A 151 -33.08 1.54 -36.41
CA ASN A 151 -33.15 2.99 -36.54
C ASN A 151 -34.62 3.38 -36.68
N ASN A 152 -35.44 3.09 -35.66
CA ASN A 152 -36.83 3.55 -35.63
C ASN A 152 -37.09 4.37 -34.37
N ASN A 153 -36.86 5.66 -34.57
CA ASN A 153 -37.47 6.76 -33.86
C ASN A 153 -39.01 6.58 -33.86
N ASN A 154 -39.55 5.81 -32.91
CA ASN A 154 -40.98 5.79 -32.66
C ASN A 154 -41.30 5.21 -31.28
N ASN A 155 -41.77 6.11 -30.40
CA ASN A 155 -42.80 5.88 -29.39
C ASN A 155 -43.53 4.53 -29.56
N ASN A 156 -43.05 3.51 -28.86
CA ASN A 156 -43.90 2.38 -28.53
C ASN A 156 -43.45 1.77 -27.20
N ASN A 157 -44.26 2.08 -26.18
CA ASN A 157 -44.36 1.41 -24.90
C ASN A 157 -44.57 -0.10 -25.08
N ASN A 158 -43.51 -0.87 -25.34
CA ASN A 158 -43.57 -2.32 -25.21
C ASN A 158 -42.27 -2.84 -24.60
N ASN A 159 -42.33 -2.97 -23.26
CA ASN A 159 -41.73 -4.02 -22.45
C ASN A 159 -41.02 -5.13 -23.24
N ASN A 160 -39.69 -5.06 -23.31
CA ASN A 160 -38.81 -6.21 -23.16
C ASN A 160 -37.59 -5.70 -22.38
N GLY A 161 -37.48 -6.13 -21.13
CA GLY A 161 -36.64 -5.53 -20.10
C GLY A 161 -35.20 -6.03 -20.05
N ASP A 162 -34.60 -6.45 -21.17
CA ASP A 162 -33.27 -7.09 -21.16
C ASP A 162 -32.23 -6.43 -22.11
N ASP A 163 -32.62 -5.47 -22.97
CA ASP A 163 -31.71 -4.93 -24.01
C ASP A 163 -30.80 -3.79 -23.52
N GLY A 164 -31.16 -3.12 -22.42
CA GLY A 164 -30.36 -2.05 -21.81
C GLY A 164 -29.08 -2.56 -21.15
N ASP A 165 -29.18 -3.73 -20.51
CA ASP A 165 -28.10 -4.31 -19.71
C ASP A 165 -26.96 -4.82 -20.60
N TYR A 166 -27.26 -5.34 -21.80
CA TYR A 166 -26.24 -5.82 -22.73
C TYR A 166 -25.38 -4.68 -23.31
N CYS A 167 -26.00 -3.56 -23.69
CA CYS A 167 -25.27 -2.40 -24.19
C CYS A 167 -24.31 -1.84 -23.14
N TYR A 168 -24.81 -1.71 -21.91
CA TYR A 168 -24.03 -1.25 -20.77
C TYR A 168 -22.87 -2.20 -20.45
N TYR A 169 -23.13 -3.51 -20.37
CA TYR A 169 -22.09 -4.51 -20.12
C TYR A 169 -21.01 -4.52 -21.21
N GLN A 170 -21.40 -4.46 -22.48
CA GLN A 170 -20.47 -4.42 -23.60
C GLN A 170 -19.58 -3.17 -23.54
N CYS A 171 -20.17 -2.00 -23.26
CA CYS A 171 -19.42 -0.76 -23.11
C CYS A 171 -18.41 -0.82 -21.93
N MET A 172 -18.81 -1.37 -20.78
CA MET A 172 -17.91 -1.54 -19.63
C MET A 172 -16.79 -2.55 -19.94
N SER A 173 -17.11 -3.64 -20.63
CA SER A 173 -16.14 -4.66 -21.06
C SER A 173 -15.13 -4.10 -22.07
N ASP A 174 -15.60 -3.35 -23.07
CA ASP A 174 -14.75 -2.75 -24.11
C ASP A 174 -13.80 -1.68 -23.55
N ASN A 175 -14.17 -1.03 -22.44
CA ASN A 175 -13.31 -0.10 -21.70
C ASN A 175 -12.47 -0.79 -20.60
N ASN A 176 -12.45 -2.12 -20.55
CA ASN A 176 -11.70 -2.92 -19.57
C ASN A 176 -12.09 -2.62 -18.11
N MET A 177 -13.37 -2.33 -17.89
CA MET A 177 -13.94 -1.90 -16.61
C MET A 177 -14.89 -2.95 -16.02
N SER A 178 -14.71 -4.22 -16.41
CA SER A 178 -15.51 -5.33 -15.90
C SER A 178 -15.39 -5.53 -14.38
N TYR A 179 -14.39 -4.93 -13.73
CA TYR A 179 -14.24 -4.94 -12.26
C TYR A 179 -15.27 -4.06 -11.53
N CYS A 180 -15.97 -3.17 -12.25
CA CYS A 180 -16.99 -2.29 -11.70
C CYS A 180 -18.36 -2.96 -11.54
N ASP A 181 -18.56 -4.12 -12.15
CA ASP A 181 -19.84 -4.83 -12.17
C ASP A 181 -19.99 -5.64 -10.86
N ASN A 182 -20.40 -4.93 -9.81
CA ASN A 182 -20.30 -5.39 -8.42
C ASN A 182 -21.62 -5.94 -7.85
N ASP A 183 -22.63 -6.20 -8.68
CA ASP A 183 -23.89 -6.79 -8.22
C ASP A 183 -23.77 -8.30 -7.86
N ASN A 184 -22.61 -8.93 -8.11
CA ASN A 184 -22.35 -10.33 -7.75
C ASN A 184 -21.25 -10.58 -6.70
N ASN A 185 -20.63 -9.55 -6.12
CA ASN A 185 -19.61 -9.73 -5.07
C ASN A 185 -20.15 -9.57 -3.64
N ASN A 186 -21.45 -9.79 -3.44
CA ASN A 186 -21.98 -10.17 -2.13
C ASN A 186 -21.91 -11.70 -1.99
N GLY A 187 -20.77 -12.24 -1.54
CA GLY A 187 -20.77 -13.63 -1.06
C GLY A 187 -19.45 -14.37 -1.01
N GLY A 188 -18.72 -14.22 0.10
CA GLY A 188 -18.34 -15.43 0.85
C GLY A 188 -16.94 -16.01 0.67
N ASN A 189 -16.00 -15.35 0.01
CA ASN A 189 -14.59 -15.67 0.23
C ASN A 189 -14.10 -14.81 1.38
N GLY A 190 -13.77 -15.44 2.51
CA GLY A 190 -13.35 -14.75 3.73
C GLY A 190 -12.34 -13.67 3.40
N ASP A 191 -12.74 -12.41 3.61
CA ASP A 191 -11.87 -11.25 3.45
C ASP A 191 -10.62 -11.51 4.26
N MET A 192 -9.53 -11.84 3.57
CA MET A 192 -8.22 -11.86 4.18
C MET A 192 -8.00 -10.43 4.65
N ASN A 193 -8.02 -10.22 5.97
CA ASN A 193 -7.78 -8.91 6.54
C ASN A 193 -6.33 -8.54 6.22
N MET A 194 -6.16 -7.74 5.16
CA MET A 194 -4.85 -7.37 4.63
C MET A 194 -4.01 -6.69 5.71
N ASP A 195 -4.65 -5.95 6.62
CA ASP A 195 -4.00 -5.30 7.77
C ASP A 195 -3.33 -6.32 8.69
N GLU A 196 -3.94 -7.49 8.88
CA GLU A 196 -3.37 -8.55 9.70
C GLU A 196 -2.21 -9.27 9.01
N MET A 197 -2.24 -9.34 7.67
CA MET A 197 -1.17 -9.95 6.87
C MET A 197 0.04 -9.03 6.70
N MET A 198 -0.09 -7.74 7.04
CA MET A 198 1.04 -6.82 7.11
C MET A 198 2.00 -7.12 8.25
N GLU A 199 1.50 -7.78 9.30
CA GLU A 199 2.29 -8.26 10.42
C GLU A 199 2.73 -9.70 10.19
N CYS A 200 3.93 -10.05 10.65
CA CYS A 200 4.39 -11.43 10.57
C CYS A 200 3.67 -12.30 11.61
N ARG A 201 2.75 -13.15 11.16
CA ARG A 201 1.90 -13.97 12.05
C ARG A 201 2.04 -15.45 11.78
N ALA A 202 1.88 -16.26 12.82
CA ALA A 202 1.99 -17.71 12.69
C ALA A 202 0.83 -18.30 11.88
N LEU A 203 1.16 -19.09 10.85
CA LEU A 203 0.20 -19.80 10.01
C LEU A 203 -0.36 -21.01 10.77
N GLY A 204 -1.67 -21.01 11.03
CA GLY A 204 -2.36 -22.13 11.68
C GLY A 204 -2.42 -22.05 13.22
N GLY A 205 -2.27 -20.85 13.82
CA GLY A 205 -2.41 -20.64 15.26
C GLY A 205 -3.86 -20.78 15.78
N ASP A 206 -4.87 -20.57 14.93
CA ASP A 206 -6.27 -20.57 15.32
C ASP A 206 -6.98 -21.88 14.98
N ASN A 207 -6.43 -23.00 15.44
CA ASN A 207 -7.25 -24.21 15.54
C ASN A 207 -8.11 -24.08 16.80
N ASN A 208 -9.19 -23.31 16.66
CA ASN A 208 -10.25 -23.09 17.63
C ASN A 208 -11.05 -24.38 17.85
N ASN A 209 -10.38 -25.42 18.34
CA ASN A 209 -11.05 -26.59 18.89
C ASN A 209 -11.41 -26.22 20.32
N ASN A 210 -12.57 -25.56 20.44
CA ASN A 210 -13.21 -25.09 21.66
C ASN A 210 -13.66 -26.27 22.53
N ASN A 211 -12.71 -27.08 22.99
CA ASN A 211 -12.94 -28.17 23.92
C ASN A 211 -12.02 -27.99 25.15
N ASN A 212 -12.26 -26.87 25.82
CA ASN A 212 -12.21 -26.66 27.26
C ASN A 212 -11.33 -27.61 28.10
N ASN A 213 -10.05 -27.73 27.77
CA ASN A 213 -9.06 -28.22 28.71
C ASN A 213 -7.74 -27.49 28.48
N ASN A 214 -7.44 -26.59 29.42
CA ASN A 214 -6.22 -25.78 29.51
C ASN A 214 -4.97 -26.65 29.61
N ASN A 215 -4.54 -27.21 28.49
CA ASN A 215 -3.23 -27.78 28.37
C ASN A 215 -2.73 -27.59 26.93
N TYR A 216 -2.30 -26.35 26.62
CA TYR A 216 -1.35 -26.07 25.54
C TYR A 216 0.01 -26.67 25.93
N GLN A 217 0.06 -27.99 26.03
CA GLN A 217 1.29 -28.74 26.16
C GLN A 217 1.86 -28.86 24.76
N TYR A 218 2.81 -27.96 24.45
CA TYR A 218 3.78 -28.14 23.38
C TYR A 218 4.23 -29.60 23.36
N ASN A 219 3.72 -30.38 22.41
CA ASN A 219 4.15 -31.75 22.23
C ASN A 219 5.54 -31.70 21.56
N ALA A 220 6.58 -31.60 22.38
CA ALA A 220 7.99 -31.46 21.99
C ALA A 220 8.57 -32.67 21.22
N ASN A 221 7.70 -33.54 20.70
CA ASN A 221 8.07 -34.82 20.07
C ASN A 221 7.67 -34.93 18.59
N SER A 222 7.08 -33.88 18.01
CA SER A 222 6.87 -33.78 16.57
C SER A 222 7.75 -32.69 15.99
N ASN A 223 8.44 -33.01 14.91
CA ASN A 223 9.30 -32.15 14.09
C ASN A 223 8.49 -31.06 13.35
N TYR A 224 7.59 -30.38 14.07
CA TYR A 224 6.61 -29.45 13.52
C TYR A 224 7.25 -28.09 13.35
N GLN A 225 7.57 -27.76 12.10
CA GLN A 225 8.05 -26.43 11.74
C GLN A 225 6.85 -25.48 11.72
N VAL A 226 6.90 -24.43 12.55
CA VAL A 226 5.92 -23.35 12.53
C VAL A 226 6.25 -22.45 11.34
N TYR A 227 5.25 -22.19 10.51
CA TYR A 227 5.35 -21.24 9.41
C TYR A 227 4.66 -19.94 9.80
N TYR A 228 5.06 -18.87 9.16
CA TYR A 228 4.51 -17.54 9.35
C TYR A 228 4.04 -17.00 8.00
N VAL A 229 3.02 -16.15 8.01
CA VAL A 229 2.58 -15.36 6.85
C VAL A 229 2.80 -13.91 7.19
N GLY A 230 3.29 -13.15 6.24
CA GLY A 230 3.48 -11.71 6.43
C GLY A 230 3.81 -11.01 5.12
N ALA A 231 3.75 -9.69 5.17
CA ALA A 231 4.23 -8.86 4.09
C ALA A 231 5.77 -8.87 4.02
N TYR A 232 6.29 -8.91 2.81
CA TYR A 232 7.67 -8.58 2.51
C TYR A 232 7.69 -7.58 1.36
N CYS A 233 8.81 -6.90 1.25
CA CYS A 233 8.93 -5.82 0.31
C CYS A 233 10.13 -6.02 -0.60
N THR A 234 9.95 -5.53 -1.83
CA THR A 234 10.94 -5.54 -2.88
C THR A 234 11.01 -4.16 -3.51
N SER A 235 11.96 -3.93 -4.41
CA SER A 235 11.98 -2.70 -5.22
C SER A 235 10.76 -2.55 -6.14
N GLY A 236 10.01 -3.64 -6.37
CA GLY A 236 8.82 -3.65 -7.23
C GLY A 236 7.49 -3.58 -6.48
N GLY A 237 7.50 -3.38 -5.16
CA GLY A 237 6.29 -3.28 -4.35
C GLY A 237 6.29 -4.14 -3.10
N VAL A 238 5.12 -4.18 -2.45
CA VAL A 238 4.83 -4.96 -1.25
C VAL A 238 4.03 -6.21 -1.62
N TYR A 239 4.43 -7.36 -1.09
CA TYR A 239 3.88 -8.68 -1.42
C TYR A 239 3.68 -9.47 -0.14
N ILE A 240 2.84 -10.51 -0.18
CA ILE A 240 2.68 -11.45 0.95
C ILE A 240 3.39 -12.76 0.59
N ASP A 241 4.04 -13.39 1.56
CA ASP A 241 4.59 -14.73 1.40
C ASP A 241 4.51 -15.52 2.72
N THR A 242 4.97 -16.77 2.65
CA THR A 242 5.19 -17.62 3.81
C THR A 242 6.65 -17.65 4.22
N PHE A 243 6.89 -17.76 5.52
CA PHE A 243 8.21 -17.69 6.14
C PHE A 243 8.40 -18.77 7.19
N THR A 244 9.66 -19.09 7.48
CA THR A 244 10.03 -20.11 8.47
C THR A 244 10.36 -19.52 9.86
N ASP A 245 10.31 -18.20 9.99
CA ASP A 245 10.63 -17.46 11.20
C ASP A 245 9.59 -16.36 11.47
N SER A 246 9.47 -15.99 12.74
CA SER A 246 8.52 -14.98 13.24
C SER A 246 8.85 -13.55 12.83
N SER A 247 10.01 -13.32 12.19
CA SER A 247 10.37 -12.02 11.62
C SER A 247 10.08 -11.93 10.12
N CYS A 248 9.52 -12.97 9.51
CA CYS A 248 9.18 -13.03 8.09
C CYS A 248 10.36 -12.70 7.18
N THR A 249 11.52 -13.30 7.46
CA THR A 249 12.78 -13.00 6.75
C THR A 249 13.25 -14.14 5.87
N ASN A 250 13.08 -15.38 6.31
CA ASN A 250 13.46 -16.57 5.57
C ASN A 250 12.20 -17.17 4.93
N LYS A 251 12.08 -16.99 3.61
CA LYS A 251 10.97 -17.53 2.84
C LYS A 251 10.87 -19.04 2.99
N ALA A 252 9.64 -19.52 3.20
CA ALA A 252 9.32 -20.93 3.20
C ALA A 252 9.36 -21.50 1.76
N PRO A 253 9.40 -22.83 1.60
CA PRO A 253 9.25 -23.46 0.29
C PRO A 253 7.93 -23.04 -0.39
N LYS A 254 7.92 -22.89 -1.72
CA LYS A 254 6.70 -22.62 -2.49
C LYS A 254 5.63 -23.69 -2.22
N GLY A 255 4.36 -23.30 -2.15
CA GLY A 255 3.26 -24.21 -1.85
C GLY A 255 3.00 -24.40 -0.35
N THR A 256 3.78 -23.76 0.52
CA THR A 256 3.62 -23.90 1.98
C THR A 256 2.26 -23.35 2.41
N TYR A 257 1.87 -22.16 1.96
CA TYR A 257 0.58 -21.58 2.33
C TYR A 257 -0.57 -22.50 1.90
N GLU A 258 -0.60 -22.90 0.62
CA GLU A 258 -1.64 -23.75 0.03
C GLU A 258 -1.80 -25.07 0.77
N LYS A 259 -0.67 -25.66 1.21
CA LYS A 259 -0.66 -26.91 1.94
C LYS A 259 -1.31 -26.79 3.32
N TYR A 260 -1.13 -25.67 4.02
CA TYR A 260 -1.62 -25.46 5.39
C TYR A 260 -2.96 -24.72 5.46
N SER A 261 -3.31 -23.97 4.41
CA SER A 261 -4.56 -23.23 4.27
C SER A 261 -5.62 -24.02 3.49
N GLY A 262 -5.57 -25.34 3.45
CA GLY A 262 -6.62 -26.16 2.81
C GLY A 262 -6.78 -25.95 1.29
N GLY A 263 -5.73 -25.50 0.60
CA GLY A 263 -5.71 -25.30 -0.85
C GLY A 263 -5.87 -23.85 -1.32
N TYR A 264 -6.08 -22.88 -0.43
CA TYR A 264 -6.09 -21.45 -0.80
C TYR A 264 -4.68 -20.96 -1.13
N SER A 265 -4.53 -20.19 -2.21
CA SER A 265 -3.27 -19.54 -2.60
C SER A 265 -3.22 -18.10 -2.11
N LEU A 266 -2.02 -17.62 -1.76
CA LEU A 266 -1.80 -16.20 -1.48
C LEU A 266 -1.97 -15.37 -2.77
N PRO A 267 -2.38 -14.09 -2.66
CA PRO A 267 -2.35 -13.16 -3.78
C PRO A 267 -0.94 -13.09 -4.37
N THR A 268 -0.83 -13.27 -5.68
CA THR A 268 0.45 -13.15 -6.41
C THR A 268 0.78 -11.71 -6.78
N ASP A 269 -0.26 -10.87 -6.85
CA ASP A 269 -0.13 -9.47 -7.20
C ASP A 269 0.40 -8.66 -6.01
N ASN A 270 1.09 -7.58 -6.33
CA ASN A 270 1.59 -6.64 -5.34
C ASN A 270 0.41 -5.93 -4.65
N MET A 271 0.41 -5.93 -3.32
CA MET A 271 -0.55 -5.16 -2.52
C MET A 271 -0.37 -3.66 -2.70
N VAL A 272 0.89 -3.25 -2.89
CA VAL A 272 1.26 -1.87 -3.16
C VAL A 272 2.21 -1.86 -4.34
N GLY A 273 1.79 -1.22 -5.42
CA GLY A 273 2.59 -1.05 -6.62
C GLY A 273 3.54 0.13 -6.56
N THR A 274 4.35 0.22 -7.62
CA THR A 274 5.16 1.41 -7.90
C THR A 274 4.39 2.46 -8.71
N ASP A 275 3.10 2.21 -8.93
CA ASP A 275 2.19 3.11 -9.61
C ASP A 275 1.92 4.35 -8.76
N CYS A 276 1.50 5.40 -9.43
CA CYS A 276 1.33 6.69 -8.80
C CYS A 276 -0.11 7.06 -8.58
N ILE A 277 -0.31 7.65 -7.41
CA ILE A 277 -1.60 8.11 -6.95
C ILE A 277 -1.52 9.63 -6.93
N SER A 278 -2.34 10.28 -7.74
CA SER A 278 -2.46 11.74 -7.71
C SER A 278 -2.94 12.20 -6.34
N CYS A 279 -2.35 13.26 -5.80
CA CYS A 279 -2.86 13.91 -4.58
C CYS A 279 -3.90 14.99 -4.89
N GLU A 280 -4.16 15.27 -6.16
CA GLU A 280 -5.36 16.01 -6.58
C GLU A 280 -6.55 15.06 -6.53
N ALA A 281 -7.54 15.40 -5.71
CA ALA A 281 -8.82 14.72 -5.73
C ALA A 281 -9.45 14.88 -7.12
N PRO A 282 -10.11 13.84 -7.65
CA PRO A 282 -10.81 13.97 -8.92
C PRO A 282 -11.80 15.12 -8.86
N ALA A 283 -11.76 16.01 -9.85
CA ALA A 283 -12.63 17.19 -9.87
C ALA A 283 -14.10 16.74 -9.90
N GLU A 284 -14.83 17.08 -8.84
CA GLU A 284 -16.28 16.99 -8.84
C GLU A 284 -16.79 18.06 -9.80
N ASN A 285 -17.27 17.63 -10.97
CA ASN A 285 -18.22 18.47 -11.68
C ASN A 285 -19.51 18.41 -10.87
N ASP A 286 -19.60 19.26 -9.86
CA ASP A 286 -20.86 19.60 -9.21
C ASP A 286 -21.76 20.22 -10.29
N GLY A 287 -22.53 19.38 -10.95
CA GLY A 287 -23.55 19.71 -11.94
C GLY A 287 -24.71 20.52 -11.39
N ASN A 288 -24.57 21.19 -10.24
CA ASN A 288 -25.59 22.07 -9.69
C ASN A 288 -25.60 23.43 -10.39
N ASN A 289 -25.57 23.43 -11.72
CA ASN A 289 -26.09 24.55 -12.49
C ASN A 289 -27.59 24.31 -12.63
N ASN A 290 -28.30 24.66 -11.55
CA ASN A 290 -29.75 24.71 -11.48
C ASN A 290 -30.24 25.79 -12.46
N ASN A 291 -30.15 25.49 -13.77
CA ASN A 291 -30.68 26.28 -14.85
C ASN A 291 -32.18 25.99 -14.88
N ASN A 292 -32.84 26.46 -13.82
CA ASN A 292 -34.27 26.56 -13.75
C ASN A 292 -34.65 27.57 -14.84
N ASN A 293 -34.97 27.01 -16.00
CA ASN A 293 -35.34 27.70 -17.22
C ASN A 293 -36.68 28.41 -16.98
N ASN A 294 -36.64 29.51 -16.23
CA ASN A 294 -37.74 30.43 -16.09
C ASN A 294 -37.36 31.75 -16.76
N ASN A 295 -37.39 31.67 -18.09
CA ASN A 295 -37.79 32.70 -19.02
C ASN A 295 -38.16 34.05 -18.36
N ASN A 296 -37.18 34.91 -18.11
CA ASN A 296 -37.41 36.36 -18.15
C ASN A 296 -36.12 37.14 -18.36
N ASN A 297 -36.09 37.83 -19.50
CA ASN A 297 -35.21 38.93 -19.86
C ASN A 297 -34.60 39.69 -18.67
N ASN A 298 -33.29 39.58 -18.49
CA ASN A 298 -32.46 40.77 -18.35
C ASN A 298 -30.98 40.47 -18.60
N ASN A 299 -30.39 41.30 -19.47
CA ASN A 299 -28.95 41.42 -19.69
C ASN A 299 -28.24 41.60 -18.34
N ASN A 300 -27.49 40.58 -17.90
CA ASN A 300 -26.38 40.82 -16.99
C ASN A 300 -25.23 39.87 -17.32
N ASN A 301 -24.18 40.46 -17.86
CA ASN A 301 -22.89 39.83 -18.11
C ASN A 301 -22.24 39.55 -16.75
N ASN A 302 -22.52 38.38 -16.16
CA ASN A 302 -21.83 37.95 -14.95
C ASN A 302 -20.90 36.79 -15.31
N ASN A 303 -19.64 37.14 -15.51
CA ASN A 303 -18.51 36.22 -15.65
C ASN A 303 -18.25 35.57 -14.27
N ASN A 304 -19.07 34.59 -13.88
CA ASN A 304 -18.75 33.71 -12.77
C ASN A 304 -17.75 32.66 -13.26
N ASN A 305 -16.47 33.03 -13.28
CA ASN A 305 -15.41 32.05 -13.25
C ASN A 305 -15.44 31.40 -11.86
N ASN A 306 -16.19 30.31 -11.71
CA ASN A 306 -16.04 29.42 -10.57
C ASN A 306 -14.62 28.86 -10.64
N TYR A 307 -13.73 29.45 -9.84
CA TYR A 307 -12.38 28.96 -9.62
C TYR A 307 -12.51 27.77 -8.68
N TYR A 308 -12.84 26.59 -9.23
CA TYR A 308 -12.78 25.34 -8.48
C TYR A 308 -11.35 25.18 -7.98
N GLN A 309 -11.16 25.25 -6.66
CA GLN A 309 -9.87 24.92 -6.06
C GLN A 309 -9.74 23.41 -6.09
N ALA A 310 -8.67 22.92 -6.69
CA ALA A 310 -8.30 21.51 -6.60
C ALA A 310 -8.19 21.12 -5.11
N GLU A 311 -8.94 20.10 -4.70
CA GLU A 311 -8.89 19.56 -3.35
C GLU A 311 -7.78 18.51 -3.23
N VAL A 312 -7.21 18.40 -2.03
CA VAL A 312 -6.18 17.40 -1.75
C VAL A 312 -6.85 16.10 -1.39
N PHE A 313 -6.36 15.01 -1.97
CA PHE A 313 -6.83 13.68 -1.67
C PHE A 313 -6.47 13.29 -0.22
N GLU A 314 -7.47 12.88 0.58
CA GLU A 314 -7.36 12.63 2.03
C GLU A 314 -6.18 11.72 2.42
N VAL A 315 -5.97 10.66 1.64
CA VAL A 315 -4.86 9.72 1.84
C VAL A 315 -3.49 10.42 1.76
N CYS A 316 -3.32 11.37 0.85
CA CYS A 316 -2.08 12.11 0.74
C CYS A 316 -1.83 12.98 1.97
N GLU A 317 -2.87 13.66 2.47
CA GLU A 317 -2.78 14.51 3.67
C GLU A 317 -2.42 13.69 4.90
N LYS A 318 -3.16 12.62 5.18
CA LYS A 318 -2.92 11.72 6.33
C LYS A 318 -1.49 11.16 6.31
N LEU A 319 -1.08 10.56 5.19
CA LEU A 319 0.27 9.99 5.08
C LEU A 319 1.36 11.06 5.17
N TYR A 320 1.11 12.25 4.63
CA TYR A 320 2.05 13.35 4.75
C TYR A 320 2.19 13.81 6.20
N GLU A 321 1.10 13.96 6.94
CA GLU A 321 1.10 14.40 8.34
C GLU A 321 1.89 13.42 9.23
N ASP A 322 1.58 12.13 9.14
CA ASP A 322 2.17 11.07 9.95
C ASP A 322 3.62 10.74 9.57
N ALA A 323 4.03 11.06 8.34
CA ALA A 323 5.34 10.70 7.85
C ALA A 323 6.48 11.51 8.50
N GLY A 324 7.59 10.82 8.73
CA GLY A 324 8.90 11.44 8.84
C GLY A 324 9.32 12.04 7.50
N LYS A 325 9.75 13.30 7.50
CA LYS A 325 9.90 14.11 6.28
C LYS A 325 11.37 14.39 5.94
N CYS A 326 11.70 14.28 4.66
CA CYS A 326 12.96 14.73 4.07
C CYS A 326 12.72 15.51 2.78
N GLU A 327 12.58 16.84 2.90
CA GLU A 327 12.07 17.71 1.84
C GLU A 327 13.16 18.59 1.20
N LYS A 328 14.43 18.21 1.33
CA LYS A 328 15.59 18.99 0.84
C LYS A 328 15.41 19.46 -0.61
N ASN A 329 14.83 18.60 -1.45
CA ASN A 329 14.71 18.79 -2.88
C ASN A 329 13.36 19.40 -3.32
N MET A 330 12.39 19.57 -2.42
CA MET A 330 11.09 20.15 -2.77
C MET A 330 11.14 21.67 -2.83
N ASP A 331 10.29 22.28 -3.66
CA ASP A 331 10.10 23.73 -3.72
C ASP A 331 8.89 24.15 -2.86
N VAL A 332 9.03 24.01 -1.54
CA VAL A 332 8.02 24.42 -0.55
C VAL A 332 8.62 25.42 0.43
N THR A 333 7.77 26.33 0.94
CA THR A 333 8.19 27.43 1.82
C THR A 333 8.78 26.92 3.14
N TYR A 334 8.21 25.87 3.70
CA TYR A 334 8.60 25.32 5.00
C TYR A 334 9.04 23.86 4.86
N LYS A 335 10.31 23.66 4.47
CA LYS A 335 10.88 22.33 4.31
C LYS A 335 11.14 21.67 5.67
N ASN A 336 10.63 20.46 5.86
CA ASN A 336 10.97 19.60 6.98
C ASN A 336 12.02 18.55 6.56
N ASN A 337 13.14 18.53 7.28
CA ASN A 337 14.27 17.64 7.03
C ASN A 337 14.61 16.75 8.24
N GLY A 338 13.69 16.64 9.21
CA GLY A 338 13.93 15.95 10.47
C GLY A 338 14.26 14.47 10.31
N ALA A 339 13.76 13.81 9.27
CA ALA A 339 13.98 12.38 9.02
C ALA A 339 15.08 12.10 7.98
N CYS A 340 15.72 13.11 7.40
CA CYS A 340 16.71 12.88 6.34
C CYS A 340 17.90 12.02 6.79
N GLU A 341 18.42 12.22 8.00
CA GLU A 341 19.53 11.42 8.54
C GLU A 341 19.09 9.97 8.82
N LEU A 342 17.85 9.79 9.29
CA LEU A 342 17.27 8.46 9.49
C LEU A 342 17.18 7.71 8.15
N MET A 343 16.60 8.33 7.12
CA MET A 343 16.40 7.69 5.81
C MET A 343 17.70 7.38 5.08
N HIS A 344 18.59 8.36 4.95
CA HIS A 344 19.80 8.20 4.13
C HIS A 344 21.01 7.67 4.90
N GLY A 345 21.05 7.88 6.22
CA GLY A 345 22.16 7.46 7.07
C GLY A 345 21.87 6.16 7.78
N THR A 346 20.92 6.19 8.72
CA THR A 346 20.68 5.08 9.65
C THR A 346 20.06 3.87 8.95
N LEU A 347 18.97 4.05 8.21
CA LEU A 347 18.24 2.93 7.59
C LEU A 347 19.07 2.27 6.48
N ALA A 348 19.75 3.06 5.65
CA ALA A 348 20.64 2.51 4.62
C ALA A 348 21.77 1.65 5.21
N ARG A 349 22.35 2.07 6.36
CA ARG A 349 23.38 1.29 7.06
C ARG A 349 22.81 0.05 7.72
N LEU A 350 21.63 0.16 8.31
CA LEU A 350 20.94 -0.95 8.97
C LEU A 350 20.56 -2.03 7.95
N ASP A 351 20.01 -1.63 6.80
CA ASP A 351 19.66 -2.52 5.71
C ASP A 351 20.89 -3.23 5.14
N ALA A 352 21.98 -2.48 4.93
CA ALA A 352 23.26 -3.05 4.50
C ALA A 352 23.85 -4.03 5.53
N ALA A 353 23.68 -3.78 6.83
CA ALA A 353 24.11 -4.70 7.89
C ALA A 353 23.23 -5.97 7.94
N TYR A 354 21.94 -5.83 7.63
CA TYR A 354 20.97 -6.91 7.69
C TYR A 354 21.07 -7.86 6.48
N HIS A 355 21.08 -7.30 5.27
CA HIS A 355 21.17 -8.05 4.02
C HIS A 355 22.62 -8.38 3.61
N GLY A 356 23.59 -7.66 4.17
CA GLY A 356 25.00 -7.92 3.95
C GLY A 356 25.40 -9.24 4.59
N ARG A 357 25.36 -10.34 3.80
CA ARG A 357 26.01 -11.62 4.11
C ARG A 357 27.38 -11.34 4.72
N GLY A 358 27.46 -11.45 6.04
CA GLY A 358 28.47 -10.75 6.84
C GLY A 358 29.87 -11.26 6.61
N ARG A 359 30.57 -10.73 5.60
CA ARG A 359 32.04 -10.88 5.50
C ARG A 359 32.71 -10.26 6.73
N ALA A 360 32.10 -9.22 7.30
CA ALA A 360 32.52 -8.60 8.55
C ALA A 360 32.25 -9.48 9.78
N ALA A 361 31.09 -10.14 9.86
CA ALA A 361 30.75 -11.06 10.96
C ALA A 361 31.70 -12.28 11.00
N VAL A 362 32.07 -12.81 9.83
CA VAL A 362 33.09 -13.85 9.71
C VAL A 362 34.45 -13.35 10.20
N GLY A 363 34.85 -12.12 9.84
CA GLY A 363 36.10 -11.53 10.29
C GLY A 363 36.18 -11.33 11.81
N LEU A 364 35.10 -10.82 12.42
CA LEU A 364 35.02 -10.64 13.87
C LEU A 364 34.97 -11.98 14.62
N ALA A 365 34.25 -12.98 14.11
CA ALA A 365 34.24 -14.32 14.69
C ALA A 365 35.64 -14.95 14.70
N TRP A 366 36.42 -14.76 13.64
CA TRP A 366 37.82 -15.20 13.59
C TRP A 366 38.71 -14.45 14.59
N PHE A 367 38.56 -13.13 14.71
CA PHE A 367 39.31 -12.35 15.70
C PHE A 367 39.01 -12.80 17.13
N PHE A 368 37.73 -12.96 17.48
CA PHE A 368 37.34 -13.46 18.80
C PHE A 368 37.82 -14.90 19.03
N GLY A 369 37.72 -15.77 18.03
CA GLY A 369 38.22 -17.15 18.11
C GLY A 369 39.73 -17.20 18.38
N ILE A 370 40.52 -16.39 17.67
CA ILE A 370 41.98 -16.31 17.86
C ILE A 370 42.32 -15.74 19.24
N SER A 371 41.66 -14.67 19.67
CA SER A 371 41.89 -14.07 21.00
C SER A 371 41.56 -15.05 22.13
N VAL A 372 40.46 -15.79 22.04
CA VAL A 372 40.08 -16.80 23.03
C VAL A 372 41.09 -17.96 23.04
N ALA A 373 41.54 -18.44 21.88
CA ALA A 373 42.56 -19.48 21.79
C ALA A 373 43.91 -19.02 22.39
N ALA A 374 44.32 -17.77 22.14
CA ALA A 374 45.53 -17.21 22.72
C ALA A 374 45.45 -17.09 24.26
N LEU A 375 44.31 -16.62 24.78
CA LEU A 375 44.07 -16.58 26.23
C LEU A 375 44.05 -17.97 26.85
N GLY A 376 43.38 -18.94 26.21
CA GLY A 376 43.38 -20.34 26.65
C GLY A 376 44.78 -20.94 26.69
N GLY A 377 45.59 -20.69 25.65
CA GLY A 377 47.00 -21.10 25.60
C GLY A 377 47.85 -20.46 26.70
N TYR A 378 47.62 -19.18 26.99
CA TYR A 378 48.31 -18.48 28.08
C TYR A 378 47.96 -19.04 29.46
N ILE A 379 46.68 -19.33 29.72
CA ILE A 379 46.22 -19.97 30.96
C ILE A 379 46.83 -21.37 31.11
N PHE A 380 46.87 -22.17 30.04
CA PHE A 380 47.49 -23.50 30.04
C PHE A 380 49.01 -23.43 30.33
N TYR A 381 49.70 -22.47 29.72
CA TYR A 381 51.12 -22.22 29.98
C TYR A 381 51.39 -21.84 31.44
N LEU A 382 50.56 -20.96 32.03
CA LEU A 382 50.67 -20.62 33.45
C LEU A 382 50.42 -21.84 34.36
N HIS A 383 49.41 -22.65 34.06
CA HIS A 383 49.07 -23.83 34.85
C HIS A 383 50.22 -24.86 34.90
N THR A 384 50.84 -25.14 33.75
CA THR A 384 51.98 -26.07 33.67
C THR A 384 53.22 -25.56 34.41
N LYS A 385 53.47 -24.24 34.42
CA LYS A 385 54.58 -23.63 35.19
C LYS A 385 54.35 -23.58 36.70
N VAL A 386 53.11 -23.44 37.16
CA VAL A 386 52.80 -23.38 38.61
C VAL A 386 52.87 -24.78 39.23
N LEU A 387 52.34 -25.81 38.55
CA LEU A 387 52.38 -27.19 39.05
C LEU A 387 53.81 -27.76 39.14
N THR A 388 54.70 -27.39 38.22
CA THR A 388 56.10 -27.82 38.25
C THR A 388 56.91 -27.18 39.39
N ARG A 389 56.42 -26.10 40.02
CA ARG A 389 57.09 -25.44 41.15
C ARG A 389 56.63 -25.91 42.54
N GLN A 390 55.65 -26.81 42.63
CA GLN A 390 55.16 -27.31 43.93
C GLN A 390 55.92 -28.53 44.48
N GLN A 391 56.99 -29.00 43.84
CA GLN A 391 57.96 -29.89 44.50
C GLN A 391 58.91 -29.09 45.41
N ILE A 392 58.35 -28.41 46.42
CA ILE A 392 59.14 -27.97 47.58
C ILE A 392 58.98 -29.06 48.63
N ASN A 393 60.08 -29.79 48.85
CA ASN A 393 60.23 -30.80 49.90
C ASN A 393 59.76 -30.23 51.26
N LEU A 394 58.56 -30.62 51.68
CA LEU A 394 58.16 -30.60 53.08
C LEU A 394 58.83 -31.79 53.78
N LEU A 395 60.14 -31.70 54.01
CA LEU A 395 60.85 -32.58 54.94
C LEU A 395 60.71 -31.98 56.35
N PRO A 396 60.01 -32.64 57.29
CA PRO A 396 60.07 -32.25 58.69
C PRO A 396 61.41 -32.71 59.28
N PRO A 397 62.20 -31.84 59.95
CA PRO A 397 63.26 -32.31 60.80
C PRO A 397 62.62 -32.90 62.08
N LEU A 398 62.50 -34.24 62.09
CA LEU A 398 62.28 -35.02 63.30
C LEU A 398 63.61 -35.20 64.05
N GLY A 399 63.57 -34.94 65.35
CA GLY A 399 64.56 -35.37 66.34
C GLY A 399 65.70 -34.37 66.55
N GLY A 400 66.05 -33.95 67.76
CA GLY A 400 65.67 -34.44 69.08
C GLY A 400 66.75 -33.98 70.05
N SER A 401 66.35 -33.14 71.00
CA SER A 401 67.11 -32.80 72.21
C SER A 401 67.22 -34.03 73.10
N HIS A 402 68.41 -34.35 73.62
CA HIS A 402 68.72 -34.54 75.05
C HIS A 402 69.99 -35.37 75.25
N ALA A 403 70.88 -34.79 76.07
CA ALA A 403 71.75 -35.37 77.12
C ALA A 403 72.67 -36.56 76.79
#